data_AF-A0A8I0K1F3-F1
#
_entry.id   AF-A0A8I0K1F3-F1
#
_cell.length_a   1.000
_cell.length_b   1.000
_cell.length_c   1.000
_cell.angle_alpha   90.00
_cell.angle_beta   90.00
_cell.angle_gamma   90.00
#
_symmetry.space_group_name_H-M   'P 1'
#
loop_
_entity.id
_entity.type
_entity.pdbx_description
1 polymer ?
#
loop_
_entity_poly.entity_id
_entity_poly.type
_entity_poly.pdbx_seq_one_letter_code
_entity_poly.pdbx_strand_id
1 'polypeptide(L)'
;MLPELAGRTIGTLSHPIVLGSVAALVILVPLTTGFSRRPWWRLTCLAAGVVALCLSGTRSALIVVVVAIFVQALRGRTIISGVSGRICLTLLALFSITLVDFRELRVISSLEGSLSLINRLGSWRVLMTVFEESPADLLVGLGANANEILAREGYLATSLTSAIDNAFVSTLLSGGLSAVLVLIFISVRALANSDALASGLALVSVGMMLSFDVLFWPVPTLVLLVASFRPRQTKPEEPTAASSPDAW
;
A
#
# COMPACT_ATOMS: atom_id res chain seq x y z
N MET A 1 -20.47 -17.12 -0.42
CA MET A 1 -19.31 -17.15 -1.32
C MET A 1 -19.51 -18.31 -2.28
N LEU A 2 -19.48 -18.09 -3.60
CA LEU A 2 -19.67 -19.15 -4.60
C LEU A 2 -18.39 -20.02 -4.65
N PRO A 3 -18.42 -21.28 -4.21
CA PRO A 3 -17.23 -22.15 -4.14
C PRO A 3 -16.65 -22.51 -5.51
N GLU A 4 -17.43 -22.36 -6.58
CA GLU A 4 -17.06 -22.79 -7.94
C GLU A 4 -16.09 -21.87 -8.67
N LEU A 5 -15.81 -20.67 -8.13
CA LEU A 5 -14.82 -19.73 -8.70
C LEU A 5 -13.49 -19.71 -7.94
N ALA A 6 -13.36 -20.49 -6.86
CA ALA A 6 -12.15 -20.62 -6.07
C ALA A 6 -11.15 -21.56 -6.77
N GLY A 7 -10.65 -21.15 -7.93
CA GLY A 7 -9.76 -22.02 -8.71
C GLY A 7 -9.33 -21.39 -10.02
N ARG A 8 -8.20 -20.67 -9.97
CA ARG A 8 -7.38 -20.20 -11.09
C ARG A 8 -7.91 -18.99 -11.88
N THR A 9 -7.76 -17.82 -11.30
CA THR A 9 -7.25 -16.71 -12.10
C THR A 9 -5.79 -17.04 -12.49
N ILE A 10 -5.52 -17.16 -13.79
CA ILE A 10 -4.17 -17.34 -14.34
C ILE A 10 -3.75 -15.97 -14.87
N GLY A 11 -2.81 -15.31 -14.20
CA GLY A 11 -2.34 -13.98 -14.58
C GLY A 11 -1.79 -13.19 -13.39
N THR A 12 -1.18 -12.04 -13.65
CA THR A 12 -0.54 -11.19 -12.62
C THR A 12 -1.49 -10.67 -11.54
N LEU A 13 -2.80 -10.69 -11.78
CA LEU A 13 -3.85 -10.30 -10.83
C LEU A 13 -4.44 -11.46 -10.02
N SER A 14 -3.89 -12.67 -10.16
CA SER A 14 -4.40 -13.83 -9.41
C SER A 14 -4.12 -13.76 -7.92
N HIS A 15 -3.09 -13.01 -7.54
CA HIS A 15 -2.71 -12.87 -6.15
C HIS A 15 -3.59 -11.81 -5.45
N PRO A 16 -4.21 -12.14 -4.29
CA PRO A 16 -5.04 -11.22 -3.51
C PRO A 16 -4.41 -9.84 -3.29
N ILE A 17 -3.11 -9.81 -2.95
CA ILE A 17 -2.35 -8.58 -2.69
C ILE A 17 -2.25 -7.70 -3.95
N VAL A 18 -1.98 -8.30 -5.11
CA VAL A 18 -1.83 -7.55 -6.37
C VAL A 18 -3.19 -7.01 -6.80
N LEU A 19 -4.24 -7.83 -6.73
CA LEU A 19 -5.60 -7.39 -7.01
C LEU A 19 -6.03 -6.25 -6.08
N GLY A 20 -5.77 -6.36 -4.78
CA GLY A 20 -6.05 -5.31 -3.80
C GLY A 20 -5.28 -4.02 -4.08
N SER A 21 -4.01 -4.13 -4.49
CA SER A 21 -3.18 -2.99 -4.86
C SER A 21 -3.71 -2.29 -6.12
N VAL A 22 -4.11 -3.05 -7.15
CA VAL A 22 -4.70 -2.50 -8.38
C VAL A 22 -6.07 -1.87 -8.10
N ALA A 23 -6.91 -2.52 -7.28
CA ALA A 23 -8.19 -1.98 -6.84
C ALA A 23 -8.01 -0.62 -6.15
N ALA A 24 -6.99 -0.47 -5.31
CA ALA A 24 -6.64 0.79 -4.68
C ALA A 24 -6.30 1.90 -5.70
N LEU A 25 -5.58 1.58 -6.79
CA LEU A 25 -5.30 2.53 -7.88
C LEU A 25 -6.61 2.99 -8.54
N VAL A 26 -7.47 2.03 -8.89
CA VAL A 26 -8.76 2.27 -9.56
C VAL A 26 -9.68 3.17 -8.72
N ILE A 27 -9.59 3.06 -7.39
CA ILE A 27 -10.33 3.93 -6.46
C ILE A 27 -9.69 5.32 -6.35
N LEU A 28 -8.37 5.41 -6.20
CA LEU A 28 -7.69 6.68 -5.92
C LEU A 28 -7.64 7.62 -7.12
N VAL A 29 -7.46 7.11 -8.34
CA VAL A 29 -7.38 7.92 -9.56
C VAL A 29 -8.60 8.85 -9.72
N PRO A 30 -9.86 8.37 -9.74
CA PRO A 30 -11.02 9.24 -9.92
C PRO A 30 -11.24 10.21 -8.74
N LEU A 31 -10.79 9.86 -7.53
CA LEU A 31 -10.93 10.70 -6.33
C LEU A 31 -9.93 11.87 -6.27
N THR A 32 -8.76 11.72 -6.89
CA THR A 32 -7.62 12.65 -6.75
C THR A 32 -7.32 13.46 -8.00
N THR A 33 -7.63 12.94 -9.20
CA THR A 33 -7.27 13.61 -10.47
C THR A 33 -8.44 14.28 -11.18
N GLY A 34 -9.67 14.05 -10.73
CA GLY A 34 -10.85 14.46 -11.49
C GLY A 34 -10.96 13.79 -12.87
N PHE A 35 -10.27 12.66 -13.07
CA PHE A 35 -10.00 11.89 -14.31
C PHE A 35 -11.07 11.93 -15.42
N SER A 36 -12.34 12.02 -15.08
CA SER A 36 -13.41 12.16 -16.07
C SER A 36 -14.33 13.32 -15.70
N ARG A 37 -14.60 14.25 -16.63
CA ARG A 37 -15.67 15.25 -16.44
C ARG A 37 -17.05 14.60 -16.32
N ARG A 38 -17.20 13.35 -16.79
CA ARG A 38 -18.48 12.63 -16.77
C ARG A 38 -18.60 11.84 -15.45
N PRO A 39 -19.63 12.11 -14.62
CA PRO A 39 -19.76 11.50 -13.30
C PRO A 39 -19.96 9.98 -13.36
N TRP A 40 -20.57 9.46 -14.43
CA TRP A 40 -20.84 8.02 -14.56
C TRP A 40 -19.56 7.20 -14.70
N TRP A 41 -18.56 7.64 -15.48
CA TRP A 41 -17.27 6.94 -15.57
C TRP A 41 -16.56 6.87 -14.22
N ARG A 42 -16.63 7.96 -13.43
CA ARG A 42 -16.08 7.97 -12.07
C ARG A 42 -16.78 6.93 -11.19
N LEU A 43 -18.12 6.89 -11.24
CA LEU A 43 -18.91 5.94 -10.47
C LEU A 43 -18.61 4.50 -10.89
N THR A 44 -18.49 4.22 -12.18
CA THR A 44 -18.12 2.90 -12.71
C THR A 44 -16.74 2.47 -12.23
N CYS A 45 -15.74 3.34 -12.29
CA CYS A 45 -14.40 3.03 -11.76
C CYS A 45 -14.43 2.78 -10.25
N LEU A 46 -15.11 3.63 -9.48
CA LEU A 46 -15.22 3.45 -8.03
C LEU A 46 -15.93 2.13 -7.68
N ALA A 47 -17.05 1.83 -8.34
CA ALA A 47 -17.78 0.58 -8.15
C ALA A 47 -16.91 -0.63 -8.52
N ALA A 48 -16.22 -0.60 -9.66
CA ALA A 48 -15.33 -1.66 -10.09
C ALA A 48 -14.16 -1.86 -9.11
N GLY A 49 -13.57 -0.78 -8.61
CA GLY A 49 -12.49 -0.82 -7.62
C GLY A 49 -12.96 -1.40 -6.29
N VAL A 50 -14.13 -1.00 -5.79
CA VAL A 50 -14.71 -1.57 -4.56
C VAL A 50 -15.03 -3.05 -4.73
N VAL A 51 -15.62 -3.44 -5.86
CA VAL A 51 -15.90 -4.86 -6.17
C VAL A 51 -14.59 -5.65 -6.22
N ALA A 52 -13.57 -5.17 -6.92
CA ALA A 52 -12.26 -5.82 -6.99
C ALA A 52 -11.58 -5.93 -5.61
N LEU A 53 -11.71 -4.90 -4.77
CA LEU A 53 -11.20 -4.91 -3.40
C LEU A 53 -11.92 -5.94 -2.53
N CYS A 54 -13.25 -6.02 -2.61
CA CYS A 54 -14.04 -7.05 -1.94
C CYS A 54 -13.68 -8.46 -2.42
N LEU A 55 -13.51 -8.64 -3.73
CA LEU A 55 -13.10 -9.92 -4.33
C LEU A 55 -11.67 -10.31 -3.97
N SER A 56 -10.79 -9.34 -3.70
CA SER A 56 -9.42 -9.62 -3.24
C SER A 56 -9.38 -10.31 -1.88
N GLY A 57 -10.39 -10.13 -1.03
CA GLY A 57 -10.38 -10.64 0.35
C GLY A 57 -9.32 -10.02 1.27
N THR A 58 -8.56 -9.02 0.81
CA THR A 58 -7.45 -8.45 1.57
C THR A 58 -7.89 -7.32 2.50
N ARG A 59 -7.99 -7.62 3.81
CA ARG A 59 -8.34 -6.64 4.85
C ARG A 59 -7.33 -5.49 4.94
N SER A 60 -6.04 -5.80 4.76
CA SER A 60 -4.97 -4.80 4.76
C SER A 60 -5.10 -3.82 3.61
N ALA A 61 -5.46 -4.25 2.40
CA ALA A 61 -5.68 -3.33 1.29
C ALA A 61 -6.88 -2.41 1.57
N LEU A 62 -7.96 -2.92 2.16
CA LEU A 62 -9.10 -2.09 2.58
C LEU A 62 -8.68 -1.01 3.57
N ILE A 63 -7.98 -1.39 4.65
CA ILE A 63 -7.49 -0.46 5.67
C ILE A 63 -6.59 0.60 5.02
N VAL A 64 -5.65 0.18 4.18
CA VAL A 64 -4.69 1.08 3.53
C VAL A 64 -5.38 2.04 2.56
N VAL A 65 -6.35 1.59 1.76
CA VAL A 65 -7.16 2.45 0.88
C VAL A 65 -7.93 3.49 1.68
N VAL A 66 -8.59 3.06 2.75
CA VAL A 66 -9.34 3.95 3.65
C VAL A 66 -8.41 5.00 4.25
N VAL A 67 -7.26 4.60 4.79
CA VAL A 67 -6.25 5.50 5.36
C VAL A 67 -5.74 6.47 4.30
N ALA A 68 -5.44 5.98 3.09
CA ALA A 68 -4.98 6.83 1.99
C ALA A 68 -6.03 7.88 1.61
N ILE A 69 -7.29 7.49 1.45
CA ILE A 69 -8.38 8.43 1.14
C ILE A 69 -8.57 9.44 2.28
N PHE A 70 -8.53 8.98 3.53
CA PHE A 70 -8.67 9.84 4.71
C PHE A 70 -7.56 10.89 4.81
N VAL A 71 -6.29 10.47 4.71
CA VAL A 71 -5.13 11.37 4.72
C VAL A 71 -5.22 12.39 3.57
N GLN A 72 -5.64 11.94 2.39
CA GLN A 72 -5.79 12.82 1.23
C GLN A 72 -6.95 13.80 1.39
N ALA A 73 -8.05 13.39 2.02
CA ALA A 73 -9.17 14.27 2.36
C ALA A 73 -8.77 15.33 3.40
N LEU A 74 -8.01 14.95 4.44
CA LEU A 74 -7.46 15.89 5.42
C LEU A 74 -6.53 16.93 4.78
N ARG A 75 -5.71 16.50 3.80
CA ARG A 75 -4.83 17.38 3.01
C ARG A 75 -5.58 18.25 1.99
N GLY A 76 -6.91 18.12 1.89
CA GLY A 76 -7.71 18.83 0.89
C GLY A 76 -7.41 18.41 -0.55
N ARG A 77 -6.82 17.23 -0.74
CA ARG A 77 -6.34 16.68 -2.02
C ARG A 77 -7.35 15.72 -2.67
N THR A 78 -8.57 15.65 -2.16
CA THR A 78 -9.66 14.84 -2.72
C THR A 78 -10.87 15.70 -3.03
N ILE A 79 -11.73 15.20 -3.91
CA ILE A 79 -13.04 15.81 -4.19
C ILE A 79 -14.02 15.73 -3.02
N ILE A 80 -13.71 14.94 -1.98
CA ILE A 80 -14.55 14.69 -0.80
C ILE A 80 -14.15 15.65 0.36
N SER A 81 -13.49 16.77 0.05
CA SER A 81 -12.84 17.64 1.04
C SER A 81 -13.78 18.40 1.99
N GLY A 82 -15.09 18.41 1.71
CA GLY A 82 -16.12 19.01 2.57
C GLY A 82 -16.30 18.28 3.91
N VAL A 83 -16.78 19.00 4.93
CA VAL A 83 -16.94 18.48 6.31
C VAL A 83 -17.77 17.19 6.35
N SER A 84 -18.89 17.15 5.63
CA SER A 84 -19.77 15.96 5.54
C SER A 84 -19.06 14.76 4.90
N GLY A 85 -18.20 15.02 3.92
CA GLY A 85 -17.37 14.00 3.28
C GLY A 85 -16.33 13.42 4.23
N ARG A 86 -15.67 14.27 5.03
CA ARG A 86 -14.72 13.85 6.07
C ARG A 86 -15.39 13.03 7.16
N ILE A 87 -16.60 13.42 7.60
CA ILE A 87 -17.40 12.66 8.57
C ILE A 87 -17.74 11.28 8.01
N CYS A 88 -18.25 11.21 6.78
CA CYS A 88 -18.60 9.95 6.14
C CYS A 88 -17.38 9.02 5.96
N LEU A 89 -16.22 9.58 5.57
CA LEU A 89 -14.96 8.84 5.50
C LEU A 89 -14.47 8.35 6.87
N THR A 90 -14.63 9.16 7.91
CA THR A 90 -14.27 8.78 9.29
C THR A 90 -15.15 7.64 9.78
N LEU A 91 -16.45 7.73 9.53
CA LEU A 91 -17.40 6.66 9.86
C LEU A 91 -17.11 5.38 9.07
N LEU A 92 -16.77 5.49 7.77
CA LEU A 92 -16.37 4.34 6.96
C LEU A 92 -15.07 3.72 7.48
N ALA A 93 -14.12 4.54 7.93
CA ALA A 93 -12.86 4.06 8.50
C ALA A 93 -13.09 3.32 9.82
N LEU A 94 -13.87 3.91 10.72
CA LEU A 94 -14.28 3.27 11.97
C LEU A 94 -15.06 1.98 11.70
N PHE A 95 -16.00 2.01 10.74
CA PHE A 95 -16.77 0.84 10.33
C PHE A 95 -15.87 -0.26 9.78
N SER A 96 -14.90 0.08 8.93
CA SER A 96 -13.93 -0.88 8.38
C SER A 96 -13.08 -1.51 9.48
N ILE A 97 -12.72 -0.75 10.52
CA ILE A 97 -12.03 -1.28 11.71
C ILE A 97 -12.95 -2.22 12.49
N THR A 98 -14.24 -1.90 12.64
CA THR A 98 -15.20 -2.75 13.38
C THR A 98 -15.65 -4.00 12.62
N LEU A 99 -15.64 -3.97 11.28
CA LEU A 99 -15.87 -5.15 10.43
C LEU A 99 -14.70 -6.14 10.49
N VAL A 100 -13.55 -5.73 11.00
CA VAL A 100 -12.51 -6.66 11.46
C VAL A 100 -12.98 -7.22 12.80
N ASP A 101 -13.92 -8.15 12.76
CA ASP A 101 -14.36 -8.84 13.96
C ASP A 101 -13.21 -9.75 14.45
N PHE A 102 -12.61 -9.37 15.57
CA PHE A 102 -11.55 -10.13 16.23
C PHE A 102 -12.09 -11.37 16.97
N ARG A 103 -13.42 -11.53 17.10
CA ARG A 103 -14.04 -12.60 17.90
C ARG A 103 -14.45 -13.85 17.11
N GLU A 104 -14.65 -13.75 15.79
CA GLU A 104 -15.09 -14.84 14.90
C GLU A 104 -13.93 -15.63 14.24
N LEU A 105 -12.77 -15.71 14.90
CA LEU A 105 -11.52 -16.26 14.36
C LEU A 105 -11.43 -17.81 14.27
N ARG A 106 -12.51 -18.57 14.51
CA ARG A 106 -12.33 -19.98 14.88
C ARG A 106 -12.58 -21.07 13.85
N VAL A 107 -13.27 -20.88 12.71
CA VAL A 107 -13.66 -22.09 11.96
C VAL A 107 -13.31 -22.15 10.47
N ILE A 108 -13.42 -21.12 9.61
CA ILE A 108 -13.09 -21.34 8.17
C ILE A 108 -12.35 -20.16 7.49
N SER A 109 -12.25 -18.99 8.12
CA SER A 109 -11.43 -17.84 7.67
C SER A 109 -10.06 -17.74 8.39
N SER A 110 -9.75 -18.75 9.21
CA SER A 110 -8.64 -18.77 10.16
C SER A 110 -7.32 -19.27 9.60
N LEU A 111 -7.26 -19.76 8.36
CA LEU A 111 -5.99 -20.20 7.77
C LEU A 111 -5.25 -19.03 7.15
N GLU A 112 -5.71 -18.38 6.09
CA GLU A 112 -4.95 -17.28 5.44
C GLU A 112 -4.73 -16.03 6.31
N GLY A 113 -5.73 -15.61 7.08
CA GLY A 113 -5.62 -14.42 7.94
C GLY A 113 -4.71 -14.62 9.14
N SER A 114 -4.76 -15.80 9.76
CA SER A 114 -3.81 -16.15 10.83
C SER A 114 -2.44 -16.44 10.24
N LEU A 115 -2.36 -17.11 9.08
CA LEU A 115 -1.12 -17.45 8.38
C LEU A 115 -0.34 -16.20 7.97
N SER A 116 -0.99 -15.21 7.35
CA SER A 116 -0.31 -13.95 7.00
C SER A 116 0.15 -13.19 8.24
N LEU A 117 -0.64 -13.15 9.33
CA LEU A 117 -0.20 -12.54 10.58
C LEU A 117 0.98 -13.30 11.22
N ILE A 118 0.92 -14.63 11.25
CA ILE A 118 1.97 -15.51 11.76
C ILE A 118 3.25 -15.34 10.94
N ASN A 119 3.15 -15.27 9.62
CA ASN A 119 4.31 -15.06 8.73
C ASN A 119 4.92 -13.66 8.92
N ARG A 120 4.10 -12.62 9.12
CA ARG A 120 4.60 -11.27 9.43
C ARG A 120 5.33 -11.23 10.77
N LEU A 121 4.73 -11.82 11.81
CA LEU A 121 5.38 -11.91 13.12
C LEU A 121 6.62 -12.79 13.07
N GLY A 122 6.60 -13.87 12.27
CA GLY A 122 7.74 -14.73 12.00
C GLY A 122 8.88 -13.97 11.31
N SER A 123 8.56 -13.13 10.33
CA SER A 123 9.54 -12.26 9.65
C SER A 123 10.28 -11.35 10.63
N TRP A 124 9.54 -10.74 11.57
CA TRP A 124 10.15 -9.93 12.64
C TRP A 124 11.01 -10.76 13.59
N ARG A 125 10.61 -12.00 13.92
CA ARG A 125 11.43 -12.89 14.75
C ARG A 125 12.73 -13.26 14.07
N VAL A 126 12.68 -13.62 12.77
CA VAL A 126 13.89 -13.89 11.96
C VAL A 126 14.82 -12.70 12.00
N LEU A 127 14.30 -11.47 11.83
CA LEU A 127 15.11 -10.26 11.93
C LEU A 127 15.80 -10.13 13.29
N MET A 128 15.08 -10.38 14.39
CA MET A 128 15.67 -10.29 15.73
C MET A 128 16.73 -11.37 15.97
N THR A 129 16.52 -12.59 15.49
CA THR A 129 17.51 -13.66 15.60
C THR A 129 18.78 -13.33 14.81
N VAL A 130 18.64 -12.87 13.56
CA VAL A 130 19.80 -12.43 12.75
C VAL A 130 20.51 -11.25 13.42
N PHE A 131 19.77 -10.32 14.03
CA PHE A 131 20.35 -9.19 14.76
C PHE A 131 21.20 -9.64 15.95
N GLU A 132 20.73 -10.61 16.72
CA GLU A 132 21.40 -11.14 17.90
C GLU A 132 22.67 -11.92 17.53
N GLU A 133 22.65 -12.65 16.42
CA GLU A 133 23.77 -13.50 16.00
C GLU A 133 24.84 -12.72 15.19
N SER A 134 24.42 -11.83 14.30
CA SER A 134 25.32 -11.08 13.42
C SER A 134 24.79 -9.68 13.09
N PRO A 135 25.03 -8.68 13.96
CA PRO A 135 24.58 -7.31 13.72
C PRO A 135 25.27 -6.67 12.50
N ALA A 136 26.44 -7.18 12.09
CA ALA A 136 27.12 -6.74 10.88
C ALA A 136 26.33 -7.08 9.61
N ASP A 137 25.64 -8.23 9.59
CA ASP A 137 24.81 -8.64 8.47
C ASP A 137 23.58 -7.75 8.31
N LEU A 138 23.12 -7.07 9.36
CA LEU A 138 22.08 -6.04 9.20
C LEU A 138 22.59 -4.73 8.61
N LEU A 139 23.89 -4.42 8.73
CA LEU A 139 24.46 -3.22 8.13
C LEU A 139 24.63 -3.38 6.63
N VAL A 140 25.12 -4.54 6.20
CA VAL A 140 25.50 -4.81 4.79
C VAL A 140 24.42 -5.60 4.04
N GLY A 141 23.66 -6.44 4.75
CA GLY A 141 22.73 -7.40 4.17
C GLY A 141 23.41 -8.74 3.85
N LEU A 142 22.59 -9.80 3.79
CA LEU A 142 22.97 -11.15 3.37
C LEU A 142 23.05 -11.29 1.84
N GLY A 143 22.73 -10.22 1.09
CA GLY A 143 22.75 -10.18 -0.37
C GLY A 143 21.48 -10.71 -1.02
N ALA A 144 21.54 -10.89 -2.35
CA ALA A 144 20.40 -11.28 -3.18
C ALA A 144 19.81 -12.66 -2.82
N ASN A 145 20.60 -13.52 -2.18
CA ASN A 145 20.21 -14.88 -1.80
C ASN A 145 19.76 -14.98 -0.33
N ALA A 146 19.43 -13.86 0.33
CA ALA A 146 19.05 -13.83 1.75
C ALA A 146 18.00 -14.89 2.12
N ASN A 147 16.92 -15.03 1.32
CA ASN A 147 15.89 -16.04 1.57
C ASN A 147 16.43 -17.47 1.52
N GLU A 148 17.34 -17.77 0.59
CA GLU A 148 17.93 -19.11 0.48
C GLU A 148 18.88 -19.40 1.64
N ILE A 149 19.71 -18.43 2.02
CA ILE A 149 20.62 -18.52 3.18
C ILE A 149 19.79 -18.79 4.45
N LEU A 150 18.78 -17.96 4.69
CA LEU A 150 17.92 -18.08 5.87
C LEU A 150 17.09 -19.38 5.89
N ALA A 151 16.73 -19.91 4.72
CA ALA A 151 16.08 -21.22 4.61
C ALA A 151 17.05 -22.36 4.95
N ARG A 152 18.28 -22.31 4.45
CA ARG A 152 19.33 -23.32 4.71
C ARG A 152 19.75 -23.34 6.17
N GLU A 153 19.80 -22.18 6.81
CA GLU A 153 20.13 -22.01 8.23
C GLU A 153 18.95 -22.31 9.17
N GLY A 154 17.77 -22.58 8.60
CA GLY A 154 16.59 -23.01 9.35
C GLY A 154 15.77 -21.88 9.96
N TYR A 155 16.13 -20.61 9.76
CA TYR A 155 15.34 -19.48 10.26
C TYR A 155 13.93 -19.42 9.64
N LEU A 156 13.80 -19.78 8.36
CA LEU A 156 12.51 -19.82 7.66
C LEU A 156 11.74 -21.15 7.85
N ALA A 157 12.30 -22.13 8.57
CA ALA A 157 11.61 -23.40 8.84
C ALA A 157 10.43 -23.25 9.82
N THR A 158 10.43 -22.18 10.62
CA THR A 158 9.35 -21.85 11.55
C THR A 158 8.19 -21.09 10.88
N SER A 159 8.41 -20.52 9.70
CA SER A 159 7.36 -19.89 8.90
C SER A 159 6.73 -20.91 7.96
N LEU A 160 5.39 -20.92 7.92
CA LEU A 160 4.61 -21.81 7.06
C LEU A 160 4.77 -21.48 5.56
N THR A 161 5.34 -20.31 5.25
CA THR A 161 5.83 -19.93 3.92
C THR A 161 7.33 -19.70 4.01
N SER A 162 8.13 -20.30 3.12
CA SER A 162 9.59 -20.08 3.05
C SER A 162 9.97 -18.68 2.52
N ALA A 163 9.30 -17.64 3.00
CA ALA A 163 9.42 -16.27 2.52
C ALA A 163 9.20 -15.27 3.65
N ILE A 164 9.93 -14.16 3.58
CA ILE A 164 9.77 -12.99 4.45
C ILE A 164 8.60 -12.17 3.93
N ASP A 165 7.52 -12.05 4.71
CA ASP A 165 6.30 -11.34 4.30
C ASP A 165 6.25 -9.91 4.87
N ASN A 166 7.33 -9.16 4.67
CA ASN A 166 7.42 -7.74 5.02
C ASN A 166 8.54 -7.08 4.20
N ALA A 167 8.18 -6.06 3.41
CA ALA A 167 9.14 -5.44 2.49
C ALA A 167 10.32 -4.78 3.21
N PHE A 168 10.12 -4.18 4.39
CA PHE A 168 11.21 -3.55 5.15
C PHE A 168 12.17 -4.58 5.73
N VAL A 169 11.63 -5.67 6.28
CA VAL A 169 12.45 -6.78 6.80
C VAL A 169 13.22 -7.45 5.67
N SER A 170 12.54 -7.74 4.56
CA SER A 170 13.15 -8.33 3.35
C SER A 170 14.25 -7.44 2.77
N THR A 171 14.00 -6.12 2.70
CA THR A 171 15.00 -5.13 2.25
C THR A 171 16.20 -5.05 3.20
N LEU A 172 15.97 -5.09 4.51
CA LEU A 172 17.03 -5.06 5.51
C LEU A 172 17.90 -6.32 5.45
N LEU A 173 17.28 -7.49 5.35
CA LEU A 173 18.02 -8.76 5.31
C LEU A 173 18.76 -8.95 3.98
N SER A 174 18.26 -8.41 2.86
CA SER A 174 18.93 -8.54 1.56
C SER A 174 19.98 -7.47 1.28
N GLY A 175 19.72 -6.20 1.62
CA GLY A 175 20.58 -5.06 1.26
C GLY A 175 21.06 -4.22 2.45
N GLY A 176 20.78 -4.68 3.67
CA GLY A 176 21.22 -4.02 4.89
C GLY A 176 20.53 -2.69 5.16
N LEU A 177 21.08 -1.96 6.14
CA LEU A 177 20.57 -0.68 6.57
C LEU A 177 20.56 0.35 5.43
N SER A 178 21.56 0.29 4.54
CA SER A 178 21.66 1.22 3.40
C SER A 178 20.46 1.11 2.45
N ALA A 179 20.02 -0.10 2.12
CA ALA A 179 18.86 -0.33 1.27
C ALA A 179 17.56 0.15 1.93
N VAL A 180 17.40 -0.08 3.24
CA VAL A 180 16.24 0.42 4.00
C VAL A 180 16.20 1.94 4.01
N LEU A 181 17.34 2.61 4.19
CA LEU A 181 17.42 4.07 4.15
C LEU A 181 17.03 4.63 2.78
N VAL A 182 17.46 3.99 1.69
CA VAL A 182 17.04 4.36 0.33
C VAL A 182 15.53 4.16 0.16
N LEU A 183 14.99 3.05 0.64
CA LEU A 183 13.55 2.79 0.55
C LEU A 183 12.72 3.79 1.35
N ILE A 184 13.15 4.13 2.56
CA ILE A 184 12.55 5.19 3.39
C ILE A 184 12.63 6.53 2.64
N PHE A 185 13.78 6.88 2.07
CA PHE A 185 13.95 8.11 1.31
C PHE A 185 12.98 8.19 0.12
N ILE A 186 12.86 7.12 -0.68
CA ILE A 186 11.92 7.04 -1.82
C ILE A 186 10.48 7.22 -1.33
N SER A 187 10.12 6.54 -0.25
CA SER A 187 8.78 6.59 0.35
C SER A 187 8.46 7.98 0.89
N VAL A 188 9.35 8.58 1.67
CA VAL A 188 9.19 9.95 2.21
C VAL A 188 9.10 10.97 1.08
N ARG A 189 9.99 10.89 0.07
CA ARG A 189 9.96 11.77 -1.10
C ARG A 189 8.63 11.65 -1.85
N ALA A 190 8.16 10.42 -2.11
CA ALA A 190 6.88 10.17 -2.77
C ALA A 190 5.69 10.70 -1.97
N LEU A 191 5.76 10.72 -0.64
CA LEU A 191 4.69 11.23 0.24
C LEU A 191 4.72 12.75 0.44
N ALA A 192 5.90 13.36 0.40
CA ALA A 192 6.11 14.77 0.69
C ALA A 192 6.06 15.67 -0.56
N ASN A 193 6.67 15.23 -1.67
CA ASN A 193 7.01 16.09 -2.81
C ASN A 193 6.19 15.81 -4.08
N SER A 194 5.09 15.08 -3.95
CA SER A 194 4.28 14.64 -5.08
C SER A 194 2.88 15.25 -5.09
N ASP A 195 2.21 15.16 -6.24
CA ASP A 195 0.82 15.60 -6.40
C ASP A 195 -0.18 14.70 -5.63
N ALA A 196 -1.46 15.04 -5.71
CA ALA A 196 -2.50 14.28 -5.02
C ALA A 196 -2.50 12.80 -5.43
N LEU A 197 -2.42 12.50 -6.73
CA LEU A 197 -2.43 11.11 -7.16
C LEU A 197 -1.21 10.37 -6.64
N ALA A 198 -0.01 10.88 -6.92
CA ALA A 198 1.24 10.23 -6.55
C ALA A 198 1.36 10.03 -5.03
N SER A 199 0.97 11.01 -4.21
CA SER A 199 1.00 10.86 -2.76
C SER A 199 -0.01 9.82 -2.27
N GLY A 200 -1.18 9.71 -2.91
CA GLY A 200 -2.16 8.67 -2.60
C GLY A 200 -1.67 7.28 -2.96
N LEU A 201 -1.06 7.14 -4.14
CA LEU A 201 -0.46 5.89 -4.58
C LEU A 201 0.71 5.46 -3.69
N ALA A 202 1.56 6.40 -3.29
CA ALA A 202 2.64 6.17 -2.35
C ALA A 202 2.12 5.72 -0.98
N LEU A 203 1.06 6.35 -0.46
CA LEU A 203 0.41 5.90 0.79
C LEU A 203 -0.06 4.45 0.70
N VAL A 204 -0.61 4.05 -0.44
CA VAL A 204 -1.04 2.67 -0.66
C VAL A 204 0.14 1.72 -0.70
N SER A 205 1.15 2.01 -1.54
CA SER A 205 2.34 1.15 -1.63
C SER A 205 3.02 1.00 -0.28
N VAL A 206 3.30 2.11 0.42
CA VAL A 206 3.95 2.10 1.74
C VAL A 206 3.09 1.38 2.79
N GLY A 207 1.78 1.64 2.82
CA GLY A 207 0.86 0.98 3.74
C GLY A 207 0.83 -0.54 3.53
N MET A 208 0.87 -0.99 2.28
CA MET A 208 0.94 -2.41 1.95
C MET A 208 2.31 -3.01 2.30
N MET A 209 3.41 -2.27 2.12
CA MET A 209 4.79 -2.70 2.43
C MET A 209 5.01 -2.97 3.93
N LEU A 210 4.25 -2.30 4.80
CA LEU A 210 4.26 -2.59 6.23
C LEU A 210 3.64 -3.97 6.55
N SER A 211 2.81 -4.48 5.66
CA SER A 211 2.09 -5.75 5.84
C SER A 211 2.64 -6.89 5.02
N PHE A 212 3.28 -6.63 3.87
CA PHE A 212 3.69 -7.67 2.93
C PHE A 212 5.01 -7.32 2.28
N ASP A 213 5.69 -8.31 1.71
CA ASP A 213 6.77 -8.04 0.75
C ASP A 213 6.22 -7.64 -0.62
N VAL A 214 5.76 -6.40 -0.67
CA VAL A 214 5.19 -5.79 -1.85
C VAL A 214 6.26 -5.57 -2.93
N LEU A 215 7.54 -5.45 -2.55
CA LEU A 215 8.62 -5.16 -3.50
C LEU A 215 8.90 -6.34 -4.44
N PHE A 216 8.58 -7.55 -4.00
CA PHE A 216 8.57 -8.75 -4.83
C PHE A 216 7.63 -8.62 -6.04
N TRP A 217 6.56 -7.83 -5.93
CA TRP A 217 5.55 -7.68 -6.98
C TRP A 217 5.87 -6.46 -7.87
N PRO A 218 6.02 -6.63 -9.21
CA PRO A 218 6.43 -5.53 -10.08
C PRO A 218 5.49 -4.33 -10.08
N VAL A 219 4.19 -4.57 -10.04
CA VAL A 219 3.16 -3.51 -10.14
C VAL A 219 3.28 -2.47 -9.01
N PRO A 220 3.17 -2.86 -7.72
CA PRO A 220 3.24 -1.88 -6.65
C PRO A 220 4.63 -1.24 -6.48
N THR A 221 5.71 -1.94 -6.85
CA THR A 221 7.07 -1.38 -6.94
C THR A 221 7.16 -0.28 -7.98
N LEU A 222 6.66 -0.53 -9.20
CA LEU A 222 6.61 0.47 -10.27
C LEU A 222 5.74 1.67 -9.88
N VAL A 223 4.61 1.43 -9.22
CA VAL A 223 3.74 2.50 -8.71
C VAL A 223 4.48 3.38 -7.71
N LEU A 224 5.21 2.81 -6.75
CA LEU A 224 6.00 3.57 -5.78
C LEU A 224 7.10 4.39 -6.47
N LEU A 225 7.83 3.78 -7.41
CA LEU A 225 8.87 4.46 -8.18
C LEU A 225 8.28 5.64 -8.96
N VAL A 226 7.23 5.43 -9.75
CA VAL A 226 6.55 6.49 -10.51
C VAL A 226 6.05 7.60 -9.59
N ALA A 227 5.47 7.25 -8.44
CA ALA A 227 5.01 8.23 -7.45
C ALA A 227 6.17 9.06 -6.86
N SER A 228 7.36 8.47 -6.68
CA SER A 228 8.53 9.14 -6.12
C SER A 228 9.21 10.15 -7.06
N PHE A 229 9.07 9.94 -8.37
CA PHE A 229 9.65 10.81 -9.41
C PHE A 229 8.66 11.82 -9.97
N ARG A 230 7.36 11.70 -9.65
CA ARG A 230 6.34 12.64 -10.14
C ARG A 230 6.40 13.96 -9.36
N PRO A 231 6.81 15.07 -9.99
CA PRO A 231 6.92 16.35 -9.31
C PRO A 231 5.54 16.88 -8.90
N ARG A 232 5.48 17.61 -7.79
CA ARG A 232 4.29 18.36 -7.39
C ARG A 232 3.97 19.39 -8.47
N GLN A 233 2.77 19.29 -9.05
CA GLN A 233 2.27 20.33 -9.96
C GLN A 233 2.08 21.63 -9.15
N THR A 234 2.87 22.65 -9.44
CA THR A 234 2.65 24.00 -8.95
C THR A 234 1.47 24.61 -9.71
N LYS A 235 0.51 25.23 -9.00
CA LYS A 235 -0.55 25.98 -9.64
C LYS A 235 0.12 27.08 -10.50
N PRO A 236 -0.25 27.27 -11.78
CA PRO A 236 0.26 28.40 -12.56
C PRO A 236 0.00 29.68 -11.78
N GLU A 237 1.02 30.53 -11.62
CA GLU A 237 0.80 31.88 -11.10
C GLU A 237 -0.26 32.54 -11.99
N GLU A 238 -1.39 32.93 -11.40
CA GLU A 238 -2.36 33.76 -12.11
C GLU A 238 -1.59 35.01 -12.56
N PRO A 239 -1.62 35.37 -13.86
CA PRO A 239 -0.96 36.57 -14.33
C PRO A 239 -1.47 37.71 -13.47
N THR A 240 -0.57 38.29 -12.68
CA THR A 240 -0.85 39.41 -11.80
C THR A 240 -1.51 40.45 -12.69
N ALA A 241 -2.81 40.69 -12.49
CA ALA A 241 -3.56 41.63 -13.32
C ALA A 241 -2.75 42.93 -13.31
N ALA A 242 -2.17 43.27 -14.48
CA ALA A 242 -1.40 44.48 -14.63
C ALA A 242 -2.32 45.60 -14.16
N SER A 243 -1.95 46.25 -13.05
CA SER A 243 -2.63 47.43 -12.56
C SER A 243 -2.70 48.38 -13.73
N SER A 244 -3.91 48.64 -14.25
CA SER A 244 -4.06 49.60 -15.33
C SER A 244 -3.50 50.93 -14.81
N PRO A 245 -2.43 51.48 -15.42
CA PRO A 245 -2.21 52.90 -15.29
C PRO A 245 -3.42 53.59 -15.94
N ASP A 246 -3.74 54.80 -15.50
CA ASP A 246 -4.78 55.68 -16.07
C ASP A 246 -6.13 55.63 -15.32
N ALA A 247 -6.09 56.08 -14.07
CA ALA A 247 -7.18 56.81 -13.44
C ALA A 247 -6.64 58.16 -12.95
N TRP A 248 -6.46 59.10 -13.88
CA TRP A 248 -6.36 60.55 -13.62
C TRP A 248 -6.98 61.30 -14.80
#